data_AF-A0A6V7IT63-F1
#
_entry.id   AF-A0A6V7IT63-F1
#
_cell.length_a   1.000
_cell.length_b   1.000
_cell.length_c   1.000
_cell.angle_alpha   90.00
_cell.angle_beta   90.00
_cell.angle_gamma   90.00
#
_symmetry.space_group_name_H-M   'P 1'
#
loop_
_entity.id
_entity.type
_entity.pdbx_description
1 polymer ?
#
loop_
_entity_poly.entity_id
_entity_poly.type
_entity_poly.pdbx_seq_one_letter_code
_entity_poly.pdbx_strand_id
1 'polypeptide(L)'
;ILGWRPEFYNDTMNLPKEMPQQLQERIKDIGRRNPSALNNVWVSCEGETSADKEYIGPIKYYPQPGFPGYYYPYENTEGYLSPVIAIQFQRPH
;
A
#
# COMPACT_ATOMS: atom_id res chain seq x y z
N ILE A 1 -17.05 1.32 0.74
CA ILE A 1 -17.80 1.78 1.94
C ILE A 1 -18.13 3.25 1.71
N LEU A 2 -19.41 3.63 1.76
CA LEU A 2 -19.83 5.02 1.57
C LEU A 2 -19.30 5.89 2.73
N GLY A 3 -18.67 7.01 2.41
CA GLY A 3 -18.17 7.97 3.41
C GLY A 3 -16.95 7.50 4.21
N TRP A 4 -16.37 6.33 3.93
CA TRP A 4 -15.18 5.86 4.63
C TRP A 4 -13.97 6.75 4.34
N ARG A 5 -13.26 7.14 5.40
CA ARG A 5 -12.05 7.95 5.34
C ARG A 5 -10.88 7.17 5.95
N PRO A 6 -9.78 6.98 5.21
CA PRO A 6 -8.59 6.35 5.76
C PRO A 6 -7.91 7.25 6.79
N GLU A 7 -7.33 6.61 7.81
CA GLU A 7 -6.31 7.21 8.68
C GLU A 7 -4.93 6.84 8.12
N PHE A 8 -4.06 7.83 7.94
CA PHE A 8 -2.77 7.63 7.27
C PHE A 8 -1.60 7.52 8.26
N TYR A 9 -0.58 6.76 7.88
CA TYR A 9 0.69 6.66 8.62
C TYR A 9 1.61 7.85 8.31
N ASN A 10 1.26 9.03 8.82
CA ASN A 10 2.06 10.24 8.64
C ASN A 10 3.25 10.33 9.62
N ASP A 11 3.19 9.63 10.75
CA ASP A 11 4.31 9.51 11.68
C ASP A 11 5.24 8.35 11.27
N THR A 12 6.27 8.69 10.49
CA THR A 12 7.25 7.72 10.00
C THR A 12 8.19 7.17 11.09
N MET A 13 8.19 7.74 12.30
CA MET A 13 8.99 7.27 13.43
C MET A 13 8.30 6.16 14.22
N ASN A 14 6.96 6.17 14.24
CA ASN A 14 6.13 5.24 15.01
C ASN A 14 5.24 4.37 14.10
N LEU A 15 5.87 3.63 13.17
CA LEU A 15 5.15 2.66 12.35
C LEU A 15 4.88 1.36 13.13
N PRO A 16 3.74 0.68 12.90
CA PRO A 16 3.40 -0.59 13.55
C PRO A 16 4.49 -1.65 13.39
N LYS A 17 4.69 -2.49 14.42
CA LYS A 17 5.72 -3.55 14.38
C LYS A 17 5.33 -4.67 13.42
N GLU A 18 4.04 -4.89 13.23
CA GLU A 18 3.47 -5.88 12.31
C GLU A 18 3.61 -5.44 10.85
N MET A 19 3.85 -4.15 10.58
CA MET A 19 4.06 -3.65 9.22
C MET A 19 5.38 -4.21 8.68
N PRO A 20 5.41 -4.82 7.48
CA PRO A 20 6.64 -5.38 6.91
C PRO A 20 7.76 -4.35 6.83
N GLN A 21 8.99 -4.75 7.20
CA GLN A 21 10.15 -3.85 7.24
C GLN A 21 10.38 -3.12 5.92
N GLN A 22 10.25 -3.84 4.79
CA GLN A 22 10.41 -3.25 3.46
C GLN A 22 9.40 -2.12 3.18
N LEU A 23 8.16 -2.28 3.66
CA LEU A 23 7.12 -1.25 3.53
C LEU A 23 7.44 -0.05 4.46
N GLN A 24 7.86 -0.30 5.70
CA GLN A 24 8.27 0.77 6.61
C GLN A 24 9.40 1.62 6.04
N GLU A 25 10.42 0.99 5.47
CA GLU A 25 11.56 1.68 4.83
C GLU A 25 11.09 2.51 3.64
N ARG A 26 10.18 1.98 2.83
CA ARG A 26 9.60 2.71 1.69
C ARG A 26 8.79 3.92 2.14
N ILE A 27 7.97 3.79 3.18
CA ILE A 27 7.18 4.89 3.75
C ILE A 27 8.12 5.98 4.30
N LYS A 28 9.15 5.60 5.04
CA LYS A 28 10.17 6.54 5.56
C LYS A 28 10.88 7.29 4.45
N ASP A 29 11.28 6.59 3.39
CA ASP A 29 11.93 7.18 2.22
C ASP A 29 11.00 8.17 1.48
N ILE A 30 9.75 7.78 1.24
CA ILE A 30 8.75 8.67 0.63
C ILE A 30 8.49 9.88 1.53
N GLY A 31 8.32 9.69 2.83
CA GLY A 31 8.08 10.78 3.78
C GLY A 31 9.21 11.80 3.83
N ARG A 32 10.48 11.37 3.66
CA ARG A 32 11.63 12.27 3.55
C ARG A 32 11.62 13.11 2.28
N ARG A 33 11.16 12.54 1.15
CA ARG A 33 11.18 13.20 -0.17
C ARG A 33 9.93 14.04 -0.45
N ASN A 34 8.77 13.54 -0.05
CA ASN A 34 7.47 14.14 -0.27
C ASN A 34 6.51 13.75 0.87
N PRO A 35 6.46 14.53 1.97
CA PRO A 35 5.58 14.27 3.11
C PRO A 35 4.10 14.17 2.71
N SER A 36 3.64 14.95 1.72
CA SER A 36 2.24 14.91 1.26
C SER A 36 1.85 13.58 0.60
N ALA A 37 2.83 12.82 0.08
CA ALA A 37 2.61 11.49 -0.47
C ALA A 37 2.40 10.40 0.60
N LEU A 38 2.54 10.74 1.89
CA LEU A 38 2.19 9.83 3.01
C LEU A 38 0.69 9.63 3.17
N ASN A 39 -0.13 10.55 2.63
CA ASN A 39 -1.59 10.42 2.54
C ASN A 39 -1.97 9.34 1.51
N ASN A 40 -1.71 8.09 1.87
CA ASN A 40 -1.82 6.92 1.01
C ASN A 40 -2.28 5.72 1.85
N VAL A 41 -3.18 4.92 1.30
CA VAL A 41 -3.55 3.63 1.86
C VAL A 41 -2.52 2.60 1.40
N TRP A 42 -1.60 2.24 2.28
CA TRP A 42 -0.48 1.36 1.95
C TRP A 42 -0.90 -0.10 1.81
N VAL A 43 -0.29 -0.82 0.87
CA VAL A 43 -0.55 -2.25 0.63
C VAL A 43 0.75 -3.02 0.64
N SER A 44 0.76 -4.14 1.36
CA SER A 44 1.79 -5.17 1.30
C SER A 44 1.14 -6.54 1.18
N CYS A 45 1.71 -7.39 0.34
CA CYS A 45 1.29 -8.76 0.12
C CYS A 45 2.41 -9.72 0.55
N GLU A 46 2.01 -10.87 1.08
CA GLU A 46 2.88 -11.99 1.44
C GLU A 46 2.18 -13.31 1.10
N GLY A 47 2.94 -14.42 1.07
CA GLY A 47 2.36 -15.75 0.91
C GLY A 47 1.52 -16.14 2.13
N GLU A 48 0.44 -16.89 1.91
CA GLU A 48 -0.49 -17.30 2.96
C GLU A 48 0.12 -18.36 3.88
N THR A 49 0.71 -19.40 3.29
CA THR A 49 1.39 -20.48 4.02
C THR A 49 2.91 -20.30 4.00
N SER A 50 3.63 -21.04 4.84
CA SER A 50 5.11 -21.06 4.81
C SER A 50 5.64 -21.47 3.44
N ALA A 51 5.01 -22.44 2.79
CA ALA A 51 5.37 -22.86 1.44
C ALA A 51 5.17 -21.70 0.44
N ASP A 52 4.03 -21.01 0.49
CA ASP A 52 3.78 -19.88 -0.41
C ASP A 52 4.81 -18.77 -0.21
N LYS A 53 5.21 -18.49 1.04
CA LYS A 53 6.25 -17.49 1.33
C LYS A 53 7.60 -17.84 0.70
N GLU A 54 7.92 -19.14 0.62
CA GLU A 54 9.14 -19.63 -0.03
C GLU A 54 9.06 -19.57 -1.56
N TYR A 55 7.89 -19.82 -2.14
CA TYR A 55 7.71 -19.96 -3.59
C TYR A 55 7.22 -18.70 -4.33
N ILE A 56 6.59 -17.73 -3.65
CA ILE A 56 5.96 -16.54 -4.27
C ILE A 56 6.94 -15.65 -5.05
N GLY A 57 8.22 -15.68 -4.67
CA GLY A 57 9.27 -14.87 -5.29
C GLY A 57 9.07 -13.36 -5.11
N PRO A 58 9.85 -12.53 -5.84
CA PRO A 58 9.77 -11.08 -5.71
C PRO A 58 8.44 -10.51 -6.20
N ILE A 59 7.84 -9.62 -5.40
CA ILE A 59 6.58 -8.93 -5.73
C ILE A 59 6.88 -7.51 -6.21
N LYS A 60 6.29 -7.12 -7.35
CA LYS A 60 6.35 -5.76 -7.87
C LYS A 60 4.96 -5.14 -7.95
N TYR A 61 4.83 -3.93 -7.43
CA TYR A 61 3.59 -3.15 -7.43
C TYR A 61 3.62 -2.11 -8.54
N TYR A 62 2.47 -1.89 -9.19
CA TYR A 62 2.26 -0.86 -10.19
C TYR A 62 1.01 -0.03 -9.87
N PRO A 63 1.10 1.32 -9.96
CA PRO A 63 2.34 2.09 -10.09
C PRO A 63 3.17 2.12 -8.79
N GLN A 64 2.53 1.90 -7.64
CA GLN A 64 3.15 1.94 -6.31
C GLN A 64 2.38 1.05 -5.31
N PRO A 65 2.95 0.71 -4.14
CA PRO A 65 2.32 -0.18 -3.17
C PRO A 65 1.23 0.53 -2.33
N GLY A 66 0.14 0.94 -2.97
CA GLY A 66 -1.02 1.51 -2.28
C GLY A 66 -1.90 2.42 -3.12
N PHE A 67 -2.94 2.96 -2.47
CA PHE A 67 -3.96 3.80 -3.08
C PHE A 67 -3.87 5.24 -2.57
N PRO A 68 -3.69 6.23 -3.46
CA PRO A 68 -3.61 7.62 -3.04
C PRO A 68 -4.86 8.07 -2.28
N GLY A 69 -4.66 8.84 -1.20
CA GLY A 69 -5.73 9.26 -0.30
C GLY A 69 -6.81 10.12 -0.95
N TYR A 70 -6.48 10.83 -2.04
CA TYR A 70 -7.42 11.72 -2.74
C TYR A 70 -8.57 10.99 -3.46
N TYR A 71 -8.53 9.66 -3.56
CA TYR A 71 -9.67 8.85 -4.02
C TYR A 71 -10.74 8.66 -2.93
N TYR A 72 -10.48 9.07 -1.69
CA TYR A 72 -11.37 8.86 -0.56
C TYR A 72 -11.78 10.19 0.09
N PRO A 73 -13.01 10.28 0.65
CA PRO A 73 -14.01 9.22 0.76
C PRO A 73 -14.73 8.91 -0.56
N TYR A 74 -15.28 7.69 -0.66
CA TYR A 74 -16.24 7.36 -1.70
C TYR A 74 -17.60 7.98 -1.37
N GLU A 75 -18.11 8.87 -2.23
CA GLU A 75 -19.36 9.63 -2.02
C GLU A 75 -20.50 9.21 -2.98
N ASN A 76 -20.38 8.06 -3.65
CA ASN A 76 -21.38 7.58 -4.62
C ASN A 76 -21.65 8.57 -5.76
N THR A 77 -20.61 9.28 -6.19
CA THR A 77 -20.63 10.19 -7.32
C THR A 77 -20.63 9.42 -8.63
N GLU A 78 -21.46 9.85 -9.58
CA GLU A 78 -21.51 9.27 -10.91
C GLU A 78 -20.15 9.40 -11.61
N GLY A 79 -19.68 8.31 -12.23
CA GLY A 79 -18.38 8.27 -12.89
C GLY A 79 -17.18 8.09 -11.96
N TYR A 80 -17.37 7.88 -10.65
CA TYR A 80 -16.28 7.51 -9.74
C TYR A 80 -15.63 6.19 -10.19
N LEU A 81 -14.30 6.21 -10.28
CA LEU A 81 -13.49 5.02 -10.54
C LEU A 81 -12.66 4.71 -9.30
N SER A 82 -12.88 3.54 -8.72
CA SER A 82 -12.04 3.03 -7.64
C SER A 82 -10.60 2.89 -8.13
N PRO A 83 -9.59 3.32 -7.35
CA PRO A 83 -8.21 3.17 -7.74
C PRO A 83 -7.86 1.67 -7.76
N VAL A 84 -7.07 1.27 -8.75
CA VAL A 84 -6.59 -0.10 -8.91
C VAL A 84 -5.06 -0.11 -8.83
N ILE A 85 -4.52 -1.16 -8.23
CA ILE A 85 -3.09 -1.46 -8.26
C ILE A 85 -2.90 -2.83 -8.90
N ALA A 86 -1.86 -2.97 -9.71
CA ALA A 86 -1.47 -4.26 -10.24
C ALA A 86 -0.27 -4.81 -9.45
N ILE A 87 -0.32 -6.11 -9.18
CA ILE A 87 0.72 -6.84 -8.47
C ILE A 87 1.28 -7.89 -9.43
N GLN A 88 2.59 -7.91 -9.58
CA GLN A 88 3.30 -8.87 -10.41
C GLN A 88 4.22 -9.72 -9.54
N PHE A 89 3.96 -11.03 -9.52
CA PHE A 89 4.91 -12.03 -9.02
C PHE A 89 5.94 -12.27 -10.11
N GLN A 90 7.17 -11.80 -9.92
CA GLN A 90 8.14 -11.73 -11.01
C GLN A 90 8.77 -13.08 -11.36
N ARG A 91 8.91 -13.96 -10.37
CA ARG A 91 9.50 -15.30 -10.51
C ARG A 91 8.87 -16.25 -9.48
N PRO A 92 7.57 -16.58 -9.63
CA PRO A 92 6.97 -17.61 -8.79
C PRO A 92 7.59 -18.96 -9.15
N HIS A 93 7.89 -19.75 -8.12
CA HIS A 93 8.44 -21.10 -8.24
C HIS A 93 7.34 -22.16 -8.08
#